data_AF-A0A6I7U4J8-F1
#
_entry.id   AF-A0A6I7U4J8-F1
#
_cell.length_a   1.000
_cell.length_b   1.000
_cell.length_c   1.000
_cell.angle_alpha   90.00
_cell.angle_beta   90.00
_cell.angle_gamma   90.00
#
_symmetry.space_group_name_H-M   'P 1'
#
loop_
_entity.id
_entity.type
_entity.pdbx_description
1 polymer ?
#
loop_
_entity_poly.entity_id
_entity_poly.type
_entity_poly.pdbx_seq_one_letter_code
_entity_poly.pdbx_strand_id
1 'polypeptide(L)'
;MYYFSPEQQYNAWIISDLVKQIFSREGHQEVDTHRFESFAARRFGINIDYVFSIIMNIGDPEERRTASSTEDLLSSYLLSLLPFITKDMFQFSRENANQYLLNERNADVFHLFLPDSVLKKTFHATR
;
A
#
# COMPACT_ATOMS: atom_id res chain seq x y z
N MET A 1 11.97 -16.88 -9.61
CA MET A 1 12.05 -16.66 -8.15
C MET A 1 11.33 -15.35 -7.91
N TYR A 2 10.23 -15.34 -7.14
CA TYR A 2 9.56 -14.08 -6.78
C TYR A 2 10.39 -13.41 -5.69
N TYR A 3 10.73 -12.14 -5.88
CA TYR A 3 11.53 -11.32 -4.96
C TYR A 3 10.71 -10.88 -3.75
N PHE A 4 9.40 -10.68 -3.94
CA PHE A 4 8.45 -10.28 -2.91
C PHE A 4 7.31 -11.29 -2.79
N SER A 5 6.87 -11.54 -1.55
CA SER A 5 5.75 -12.43 -1.28
C SER A 5 4.43 -11.83 -1.82
N PRO A 6 3.42 -12.66 -2.10
CA PRO A 6 2.09 -12.16 -2.45
C PRO A 6 1.50 -11.21 -1.40
N GLU A 7 1.79 -11.42 -0.12
CA GLU A 7 1.35 -10.52 0.96
C GLU A 7 2.08 -9.17 0.90
N GLN A 8 3.37 -9.15 0.57
CA GLN A 8 4.09 -7.91 0.35
C GLN A 8 3.52 -7.14 -0.85
N GLN A 9 3.21 -7.84 -1.95
CA GLN A 9 2.55 -7.24 -3.13
C GLN A 9 1.15 -6.72 -2.80
N TYR A 10 0.37 -7.45 -2.00
CA TYR A 10 -0.95 -7.05 -1.54
C TYR A 10 -0.91 -5.74 -0.74
N ASN A 11 -0.02 -5.66 0.24
CA ASN A 11 0.11 -4.48 1.08
C ASN A 11 0.67 -3.29 0.28
N ALA A 12 1.64 -3.52 -0.61
CA ALA A 12 2.16 -2.49 -1.50
C ALA A 12 1.08 -1.94 -2.45
N TRP A 13 0.22 -2.80 -2.99
CA TRP A 13 -0.91 -2.39 -3.82
C TRP A 13 -1.87 -1.46 -3.05
N ILE A 14 -2.26 -1.86 -1.84
CA ILE A 14 -3.13 -1.05 -0.98
C ILE A 14 -2.51 0.32 -0.71
N ILE A 15 -1.22 0.38 -0.38
CA ILE A 15 -0.51 1.65 -0.15
C ILE A 15 -0.58 2.53 -1.40
N SER A 16 -0.21 2.00 -2.56
CA SER A 16 -0.26 2.74 -3.83
C SER A 16 -1.67 3.28 -4.11
N ASP A 17 -2.69 2.43 -3.99
CA ASP A 17 -4.07 2.79 -4.29
C ASP A 17 -4.62 3.85 -3.32
N LEU A 18 -4.33 3.74 -2.02
CA LEU A 18 -4.73 4.75 -1.03
C LEU A 18 -4.07 6.11 -1.29
N VAL A 19 -2.78 6.13 -1.60
CA VAL A 19 -2.09 7.39 -1.96
C VAL A 19 -2.71 8.01 -3.20
N LYS A 20 -3.07 7.20 -4.22
CA LYS A 20 -3.76 7.67 -5.44
C LYS A 20 -5.11 8.28 -5.12
N GLN A 21 -5.91 7.63 -4.28
CA GLN A 21 -7.21 8.15 -3.87
C GLN A 21 -7.08 9.46 -3.09
N ILE A 22 -6.11 9.60 -2.17
CA ILE A 22 -5.86 10.87 -1.47
C ILE A 22 -5.42 11.95 -2.46
N PHE A 23 -4.45 11.63 -3.32
CA PHE A 23 -3.92 12.56 -4.32
C PHE A 23 -5.03 13.11 -5.23
N SER A 24 -5.93 12.24 -5.68
CA SER A 24 -7.09 12.61 -6.51
C SER A 24 -8.10 13.47 -5.75
N ARG A 25 -8.34 13.18 -4.46
CA ARG A 25 -9.23 13.99 -3.60
C ARG A 25 -8.70 15.40 -3.35
N GLU A 26 -7.39 15.61 -3.41
CA GLU A 26 -6.77 16.93 -3.30
C GLU A 26 -6.78 17.73 -4.62
N GLY A 27 -7.48 17.21 -5.65
CA GLY A 27 -7.67 17.89 -6.92
C GLY A 27 -6.48 17.75 -7.88
N HIS A 28 -5.55 16.84 -7.60
CA HIS A 28 -4.46 16.53 -8.51
C HIS A 28 -4.89 15.52 -9.58
N GLN A 29 -4.33 15.65 -10.78
CA GLN A 29 -4.52 14.69 -11.88
C GLN A 29 -3.41 13.64 -11.86
N GLU A 30 -3.77 12.36 -11.97
CA GLU A 30 -2.85 11.20 -11.96
C GLU A 30 -1.83 11.16 -13.11
N VAL A 31 -1.99 11.99 -14.14
CA VAL A 31 -1.15 11.97 -15.35
C VAL A 31 0.31 12.42 -15.12
N ASP A 32 0.64 12.94 -13.94
CA ASP A 32 2.00 13.37 -13.59
C ASP A 32 2.59 12.45 -12.50
N THR A 33 3.24 11.37 -12.94
CA THR A 33 3.87 10.36 -12.08
C THR A 33 4.89 10.97 -11.12
N HIS A 34 5.65 11.97 -11.57
CA HIS A 34 6.64 12.66 -10.73
C HIS A 34 5.97 13.49 -9.62
N ARG A 35 4.83 14.12 -9.89
CA ARG A 35 4.03 14.79 -8.84
C ARG A 35 3.48 13.80 -7.83
N PHE A 36 3.02 12.64 -8.29
CA PHE A 36 2.52 11.59 -7.41
C PHE A 36 3.62 11.06 -6.47
N GLU A 37 4.80 10.74 -7.00
CA GLU A 37 5.97 10.34 -6.22
C GLU A 37 6.38 11.42 -5.21
N SER A 38 6.51 12.66 -5.67
CA SER A 38 6.87 13.80 -4.81
C SER A 38 5.85 14.04 -3.70
N PHE A 39 4.56 13.88 -3.99
CA PHE A 39 3.48 14.00 -3.03
C PHE A 39 3.58 12.92 -1.95
N ALA A 40 3.72 11.66 -2.35
CA ALA A 40 3.82 10.53 -1.44
C ALA A 40 5.03 10.65 -0.50
N ALA A 41 6.18 11.01 -1.06
CA ALA A 41 7.42 11.17 -0.30
C ALA A 41 7.33 12.34 0.69
N ARG A 42 6.85 13.52 0.25
CA ARG A 42 6.82 14.72 1.10
C ARG A 42 5.76 14.65 2.18
N ARG A 43 4.60 14.07 1.88
CA ARG A 43 3.46 14.09 2.80
C ARG A 43 3.46 12.91 3.76
N PHE A 44 3.88 11.74 3.30
CA PHE A 44 3.76 10.50 4.05
C PHE A 44 5.10 9.81 4.29
N GLY A 45 6.20 10.32 3.72
CA GLY A 45 7.50 9.63 3.78
C GLY A 45 7.52 8.34 2.96
N ILE A 46 6.59 8.18 2.01
CA ILE A 46 6.44 6.95 1.22
C ILE A 46 7.33 7.02 -0.01
N ASN A 47 8.25 6.06 -0.14
CA ASN A 47 9.00 5.83 -1.38
C ASN A 47 8.15 5.02 -2.37
N ILE A 48 7.53 5.69 -3.34
CA ILE A 48 6.67 5.07 -4.34
C ILE A 48 7.45 4.18 -5.31
N ASP A 49 8.68 4.52 -5.67
CA ASP A 49 9.51 3.67 -6.54
C ASP A 49 9.72 2.29 -5.91
N TYR A 50 9.97 2.25 -4.60
CA TYR A 50 10.08 1.01 -3.85
C TYR A 50 8.75 0.26 -3.74
N VAL A 51 7.63 0.97 -3.56
CA VAL A 51 6.29 0.34 -3.58
C VAL A 51 6.01 -0.30 -4.94
N PHE A 52 6.34 0.38 -6.03
CA PHE A 52 6.19 -0.13 -7.39
C PHE A 52 7.15 -1.29 -7.70
N SER A 53 8.37 -1.27 -7.16
CA SER A 53 9.31 -2.38 -7.30
C SER A 53 8.77 -3.66 -6.64
N ILE A 54 8.11 -3.52 -5.48
CA ILE A 54 7.40 -4.63 -4.83
C ILE A 54 6.27 -5.17 -5.71
N ILE A 55 5.37 -4.30 -6.19
CA ILE A 55 4.20 -4.69 -6.99
C ILE A 55 4.61 -5.39 -8.29
N MET A 56 5.55 -4.79 -9.03
CA MET A 56 6.05 -5.37 -10.29
C MET A 56 6.99 -6.55 -10.07
N ASN A 57 7.35 -6.82 -8.81
CA ASN A 57 8.30 -7.86 -8.42
C ASN A 57 9.65 -7.72 -9.17
N ILE A 58 10.15 -6.48 -9.25
CA ILE A 58 11.43 -6.09 -9.84
C ILE A 58 12.33 -5.47 -8.76
N GLY A 59 13.65 -5.62 -8.87
CA GLY A 59 14.60 -5.06 -7.91
C GLY A 59 15.82 -5.95 -7.68
N ASP A 60 16.81 -5.41 -6.98
CA ASP A 60 18.10 -6.06 -6.75
C ASP A 60 18.02 -7.07 -5.58
N PRO A 61 18.39 -8.37 -5.77
CA PRO A 61 18.51 -9.34 -4.69
C PRO A 61 19.54 -8.99 -3.60
N GLU A 62 20.44 -8.04 -3.82
CA GLU A 62 21.44 -7.58 -2.84
C GLU A 62 20.87 -6.52 -1.86
N GLU A 63 19.84 -5.76 -2.24
CA GLU A 63 19.09 -4.86 -1.34
C GLU A 63 18.10 -5.63 -0.45
N ARG A 64 18.49 -6.82 0.01
CA ARG A 64 17.79 -7.63 1.03
C ARG A 64 17.69 -6.87 2.35
N ARG A 65 16.84 -5.84 2.38
CA ARG A 65 16.01 -5.56 3.54
C ARG A 65 15.26 -6.88 3.79
N THR A 66 15.64 -7.58 4.85
CA THR A 66 14.98 -8.81 5.32
C THR A 66 13.45 -8.71 5.22
N ALA A 67 12.74 -9.81 5.01
CA ALA A 67 11.27 -9.81 4.91
C ALA A 67 10.61 -9.02 6.07
N SER A 68 11.15 -9.17 7.29
CA SER A 68 10.78 -8.36 8.47
C SER A 68 10.89 -6.86 8.21
N SER A 69 12.02 -6.38 7.69
CA SER A 69 12.19 -4.94 7.40
C SER A 69 11.32 -4.42 6.24
N THR A 70 10.89 -5.28 5.33
CA THR A 70 9.90 -4.89 4.29
C THR A 70 8.51 -4.79 4.90
N GLU A 71 8.10 -5.77 5.70
CA GLU A 71 6.83 -5.75 6.43
C GLU A 71 6.74 -4.54 7.36
N ASP A 72 7.75 -4.31 8.20
CA ASP A 72 7.81 -3.16 9.10
C ASP A 72 7.68 -1.82 8.34
N LEU A 73 8.34 -1.71 7.18
CA LEU A 73 8.25 -0.52 6.35
C LEU A 73 6.85 -0.34 5.76
N LEU A 74 6.26 -1.38 5.18
CA LEU A 74 4.90 -1.32 4.62
C LEU A 74 3.87 -1.05 5.72
N SER A 75 4.01 -1.64 6.91
CA SER A 75 3.21 -1.32 8.10
C SER A 75 3.31 0.16 8.46
N SER A 76 4.53 0.73 8.46
CA SER A 76 4.74 2.14 8.75
C SER A 76 4.05 3.07 7.73
N TYR A 77 4.10 2.72 6.44
CA TYR A 77 3.40 3.45 5.39
C TYR A 77 1.89 3.37 5.57
N LEU A 78 1.34 2.18 5.83
CA LEU A 78 -0.08 2.02 6.11
C LEU A 78 -0.53 2.85 7.32
N LEU A 79 0.24 2.84 8.42
CA LEU A 79 -0.02 3.66 9.60
C LEU A 79 -0.03 5.16 9.27
N SER A 80 0.90 5.63 8.43
CA SER A 80 1.00 7.04 8.03
C SER A 80 -0.23 7.53 7.25
N LEU A 81 -0.91 6.62 6.54
CA LEU A 81 -2.07 6.93 5.70
C LEU A 81 -3.38 6.92 6.50
N LEU A 82 -3.46 6.17 7.61
CA LEU A 82 -4.69 6.00 8.40
C LEU A 82 -5.44 7.30 8.73
N PRO A 83 -4.78 8.42 9.11
CA PRO A 83 -5.48 9.67 9.44
C PRO A 83 -6.19 10.33 8.24
N PHE A 84 -5.86 9.93 7.01
CA PHE A 84 -6.28 10.59 5.78
C PHE A 84 -7.27 9.78 4.95
N ILE A 85 -7.56 8.56 5.36
CA ILE A 85 -8.39 7.62 4.60
C ILE A 85 -9.71 7.34 5.30
N THR A 86 -10.77 7.18 4.53
CA THR A 86 -12.06 6.71 5.06
C THR A 86 -12.12 5.19 5.04
N LYS A 87 -13.07 4.61 5.77
CA LYS A 87 -13.33 3.17 5.73
C LYS A 87 -13.60 2.68 4.30
N ASP A 88 -14.35 3.46 3.51
CA ASP A 88 -14.71 3.10 2.14
C ASP A 88 -13.49 3.08 1.22
N MET A 89 -12.59 4.08 1.34
CA MET A 89 -11.32 4.09 0.58
C MET A 89 -10.51 2.82 0.87
N PHE A 90 -10.43 2.46 2.16
CA PHE A 90 -9.69 1.30 2.62
C PHE A 90 -10.28 -0.02 2.13
N GLN A 91 -11.61 -0.16 2.17
CA GLN A 91 -12.31 -1.35 1.64
C GLN A 91 -12.12 -1.47 0.13
N PHE A 92 -12.29 -0.38 -0.61
CA PHE A 92 -12.09 -0.34 -2.06
C PHE A 92 -10.66 -0.75 -2.45
N SER A 93 -9.64 -0.23 -1.76
CA SER A 93 -8.25 -0.62 -2.01
C SER A 93 -7.99 -2.11 -1.78
N ARG A 94 -8.60 -2.69 -0.74
CA ARG A 94 -8.48 -4.13 -0.47
C ARG A 94 -9.13 -4.98 -1.54
N GLU A 95 -10.30 -4.57 -2.02
CA GLU A 95 -11.00 -5.25 -3.12
C GLU A 95 -10.20 -5.18 -4.42
N ASN A 96 -9.66 -4.00 -4.76
CA ASN A 96 -8.81 -3.84 -5.93
C ASN A 96 -7.52 -4.67 -5.84
N ALA A 97 -6.86 -4.68 -4.68
CA ALA A 97 -5.66 -5.49 -4.46
C ALA A 97 -5.93 -6.99 -4.62
N ASN A 98 -7.06 -7.44 -4.08
CA ASN A 98 -7.51 -8.82 -4.24
C ASN A 98 -7.78 -9.13 -5.72
N GLN A 99 -8.46 -8.27 -6.46
CA GLN A 99 -8.68 -8.51 -7.90
C GLN A 99 -7.37 -8.59 -8.68
N TYR A 100 -6.40 -7.72 -8.39
CA TYR A 100 -5.10 -7.75 -9.05
C TYR A 100 -4.37 -9.08 -8.82
N LEU A 101 -4.34 -9.57 -7.58
CA LEU A 101 -3.56 -10.75 -7.21
C LEU A 101 -4.30 -12.09 -7.39
N LEU A 102 -5.62 -12.11 -7.24
CA LEU A 102 -6.44 -13.34 -7.39
C LEU A 102 -6.66 -13.72 -8.85
N ASN A 103 -6.67 -12.75 -9.77
CA ASN A 103 -6.66 -13.05 -11.20
C ASN A 103 -5.41 -13.83 -11.61
N GLU A 104 -4.32 -13.72 -10.85
CA GLU A 104 -3.07 -14.44 -11.09
C GLU A 104 -2.93 -15.73 -10.28
N ARG A 105 -3.69 -15.92 -9.18
CA ARG A 105 -3.48 -17.03 -8.23
C ARG A 105 -4.75 -17.44 -7.47
N ASN A 106 -4.94 -18.74 -7.25
CA ASN A 106 -5.84 -19.27 -6.22
C ASN A 106 -5.28 -18.91 -4.83
N ALA A 107 -5.61 -17.74 -4.29
CA ALA A 107 -5.13 -17.32 -2.98
C ALA A 107 -6.26 -17.13 -1.97
N ASP A 108 -6.06 -17.73 -0.81
CA ASP A 108 -6.76 -17.39 0.43
C ASP A 108 -6.49 -15.92 0.81
N VAL A 109 -7.37 -15.37 1.63
CA VAL A 109 -7.39 -13.96 2.08
C VAL A 109 -5.98 -13.49 2.50
N PHE A 110 -5.36 -12.58 1.74
CA PHE A 110 -4.04 -12.03 2.06
C PHE A 110 -4.03 -11.30 3.39
N HIS A 111 -2.95 -11.47 4.17
CA HIS A 111 -2.76 -10.77 5.42
C HIS A 111 -2.39 -9.29 5.19
N LEU A 112 -3.08 -8.41 5.89
CA LEU A 112 -2.74 -6.99 5.95
C LEU A 112 -1.70 -6.77 7.06
N PHE A 113 -0.62 -6.05 6.76
CA PHE A 113 0.43 -5.68 7.71
C PHE A 113 0.01 -4.50 8.62
N LEU A 114 -1.20 -4.59 9.15
CA LEU A 114 -1.75 -3.70 10.17
C LEU A 114 -2.60 -4.55 11.12
N PRO A 115 -2.43 -4.41 12.44
CA PRO A 115 -3.29 -5.11 13.38
C PRO A 115 -4.76 -4.67 13.27
N ASP A 116 -5.69 -5.62 13.35
CA ASP A 116 -7.14 -5.35 13.36
C ASP A 116 -7.56 -4.37 14.46
N SER A 117 -6.87 -4.37 15.60
CA SER A 117 -7.10 -3.44 16.70
C SER A 117 -6.89 -1.98 16.29
N VAL A 118 -5.90 -1.72 15.43
CA VAL A 118 -5.60 -0.40 14.89
C VAL A 118 -6.73 0.04 13.95
N LEU A 119 -7.14 -0.84 13.02
CA LEU A 119 -8.24 -0.54 12.08
C LEU A 119 -9.55 -0.25 12.80
N LYS A 120 -9.89 -1.05 13.82
CA LYS A 120 -11.09 -0.85 14.63
C LYS A 120 -11.05 0.52 15.31
N LYS A 121 -9.93 0.91 15.92
CA LYS A 121 -9.79 2.21 16.58
C LYS A 121 -9.96 3.36 15.58
N THR A 122 -9.32 3.27 14.41
CA THR A 122 -9.37 4.32 13.39
C THR A 122 -10.78 4.54 12.85
N PHE A 123 -11.48 3.46 12.45
CA PHE A 123 -12.77 3.58 11.77
C PHE A 123 -14.00 3.58 12.70
N HIS A 124 -13.86 3.22 13.99
CA HIS A 124 -14.93 3.45 14.97
C HIS A 124 -14.95 4.88 15.50
N ALA A 125 -13.82 5.60 15.46
CA ALA A 125 -13.72 6.98 15.93
C ALA A 125 -14.35 8.01 14.98
N THR A 126 -14.74 7.60 13.77
CA THR A 126 -15.20 8.50 12.68
C THR A 126 -16.72 8.57 12.52
N ARG A 127 -17.51 8.29 13.58
CA ARG A 127 -18.98 8.41 13.55
C ARG A 127 -19.47 9.81 13.86
#